data_AF-E6V296-F1
#
_entry.id   AF-E6V296-F1
#
_cell.length_a   1.000
_cell.length_b   1.000
_cell.length_c   1.000
_cell.angle_alpha   90.00
_cell.angle_beta   90.00
_cell.angle_gamma   90.00
#
_symmetry.space_group_name_H-M   'P 1'
#
loop_
_entity.id
_entity.type
_entity.pdbx_description
1 polymer ?
#
loop_
_entity_poly.entity_id
_entity_poly.type
_entity_poly.pdbx_seq_one_letter_code
_entity_poly.pdbx_strand_id
1 'polypeptide(L)'
;MSSLQIIQDHDKWRKGTGGAPAGLAGESDGNVYLGLDLGLITFTSSTFKSSRFGTTSFVDAVWTACRFTGCSFSRCDMQRIKVNGCSFVGCTFAASQLRASIFSDCTFSHCNLISLNFDASHWSRVKLLDCRGQQVSAADLVGEQVDFTGSRFEDMQFTNARIN
;
A
#
# COMPACT_ATOMS: atom_id res chain seq x y z
N MET A 1 22.65 -7.78 -5.54
CA MET A 1 22.47 -6.74 -4.50
C MET A 1 21.25 -7.14 -3.67
N SER A 2 21.26 -6.97 -2.35
CA SER A 2 20.08 -7.33 -1.54
C SER A 2 18.96 -6.30 -1.72
N SER A 3 17.71 -6.72 -1.49
CA SER A 3 16.54 -5.82 -1.49
C SER A 3 16.70 -4.64 -0.53
N LEU A 4 17.28 -4.90 0.66
CA LEU A 4 17.59 -3.89 1.66
C LEU A 4 18.52 -2.80 1.13
N GLN A 5 19.61 -3.20 0.46
CA GLN A 5 20.58 -2.27 -0.11
C GLN A 5 19.93 -1.40 -1.19
N ILE A 6 19.15 -2.01 -2.08
CA ILE A 6 18.43 -1.30 -3.15
C ILE A 6 17.49 -0.24 -2.58
N ILE A 7 16.70 -0.60 -1.56
CA ILE A 7 15.76 0.33 -0.90
C ILE A 7 16.52 1.46 -0.18
N GLN A 8 17.61 1.16 0.51
CA GLN A 8 18.43 2.17 1.18
C GLN A 8 19.12 3.13 0.20
N ASP A 9 19.54 2.63 -0.95
CA ASP A 9 20.16 3.47 -1.97
C ASP A 9 19.14 4.38 -2.67
N HIS A 10 17.88 3.94 -2.83
CA HIS A 10 16.79 4.81 -3.26
C HIS A 10 16.51 5.93 -2.24
N ASP A 11 16.46 5.61 -0.94
CA ASP A 11 16.26 6.60 0.12
C ASP A 11 17.35 7.69 0.13
N LYS A 12 18.63 7.29 -0.01
CA LYS A 12 19.73 8.26 -0.15
C LYS A 12 19.55 9.16 -1.35
N TRP A 13 19.07 8.62 -2.48
CA TRP A 13 18.84 9.40 -3.68
C TRP A 13 17.76 10.45 -3.45
N ARG A 14 16.64 10.06 -2.85
CA ARG A 14 15.56 10.98 -2.46
C ARG A 14 16.03 12.10 -1.53
N LYS A 15 16.97 11.80 -0.65
CA LYS A 15 17.55 12.75 0.31
C LYS A 15 18.74 13.56 -0.24
N GLY A 16 19.20 13.27 -1.46
CA GLY A 16 20.35 13.94 -2.06
C GLY A 16 21.70 13.60 -1.41
N THR A 17 21.80 12.46 -0.71
CA THR A 17 23.01 12.04 0.03
C THR A 17 23.80 10.92 -0.65
N GLY A 18 23.50 10.65 -1.93
CA GLY A 18 24.10 9.58 -2.74
C GLY A 18 23.05 8.61 -3.26
N GLY A 19 23.46 7.45 -3.76
CA GLY A 19 22.53 6.46 -4.31
C GLY A 19 21.97 6.82 -5.69
N ALA A 20 20.96 6.08 -6.13
CA ALA A 20 20.31 6.26 -7.42
C ALA A 20 18.82 5.90 -7.33
N PRO A 21 17.97 6.40 -8.25
CA PRO A 21 16.61 5.89 -8.37
C PRO A 21 16.66 4.37 -8.58
N ALA A 22 16.08 3.63 -7.65
CA ALA A 22 16.09 2.18 -7.69
C ALA A 22 14.68 1.63 -7.46
N GLY A 23 14.50 0.34 -7.72
CA GLY A 23 13.26 -0.39 -7.52
C GLY A 23 13.55 -1.87 -7.36
N LEU A 24 12.55 -2.62 -6.90
CA LEU A 24 12.64 -4.06 -6.75
C LEU A 24 11.97 -4.72 -7.97
N ALA A 25 12.65 -5.66 -8.62
CA ALA A 25 12.10 -6.56 -9.62
C ALA A 25 12.37 -8.04 -9.27
N GLY A 26 11.37 -8.75 -8.71
CA GLY A 26 11.43 -10.19 -8.47
C GLY A 26 12.14 -10.65 -7.19
N GLU A 27 12.53 -9.71 -6.32
CA GLU A 27 13.21 -9.99 -5.06
C GLU A 27 12.25 -10.46 -3.97
N SER A 28 12.82 -11.11 -2.97
CA SER A 28 12.16 -11.43 -1.71
C SER A 28 12.71 -10.56 -0.59
N ASP A 29 11.82 -10.02 0.25
CA ASP A 29 12.16 -9.13 1.35
C ASP A 29 11.42 -9.50 2.63
N GLY A 30 12.05 -9.23 3.78
CA GLY A 30 11.45 -9.39 5.11
C GLY A 30 11.99 -8.39 6.13
N ASN A 31 12.41 -7.21 5.68
CA ASN A 31 13.15 -6.25 6.48
C ASN A 31 12.25 -5.20 7.14
N VAL A 32 12.86 -4.43 8.06
CA VAL A 32 12.21 -3.31 8.74
C VAL A 32 12.74 -2.00 8.16
N TYR A 33 11.82 -1.12 7.79
CA TYR A 33 12.07 0.16 7.15
C TYR A 33 11.34 1.25 7.92
N LEU A 34 12.09 2.14 8.56
CA LEU A 34 11.54 3.22 9.37
C LEU A 34 12.05 4.57 8.87
N GLY A 35 11.14 5.50 8.59
CA GLY A 35 11.50 6.89 8.27
C GLY A 35 12.20 7.05 6.91
N LEU A 36 11.95 6.14 5.96
CA LEU A 36 12.52 6.24 4.62
C LEU A 36 11.66 7.12 3.72
N ASP A 37 12.30 7.83 2.78
CA ASP A 37 11.62 8.37 1.62
C ASP A 37 11.79 7.41 0.44
N LEU A 38 10.72 6.70 0.13
CA LEU A 38 10.61 5.79 -1.02
C LEU A 38 9.59 6.34 -2.04
N GLY A 39 9.41 7.67 -2.09
CA GLY A 39 8.59 8.29 -3.11
C GLY A 39 9.11 7.97 -4.51
N LEU A 40 8.21 7.69 -5.45
CA LEU A 40 8.49 7.22 -6.82
C LEU A 40 9.10 5.81 -6.94
N ILE A 41 9.32 5.08 -5.84
CA ILE A 41 9.90 3.74 -5.92
C ILE A 41 9.00 2.80 -6.72
N THR A 42 9.60 1.91 -7.50
CA THR A 42 8.88 0.87 -8.24
C THR A 42 9.15 -0.50 -7.65
N PHE A 43 8.10 -1.25 -7.33
CA PHE A 43 8.20 -2.67 -6.99
C PHE A 43 7.46 -3.50 -8.04
N THR A 44 8.10 -4.52 -8.59
CA THR A 44 7.56 -5.34 -9.68
C THR A 44 7.81 -6.81 -9.40
N SER A 45 6.77 -7.63 -9.34
CA SER A 45 6.88 -9.09 -9.14
C SER A 45 7.64 -9.51 -7.87
N SER A 46 7.85 -8.59 -6.93
CA SER A 46 8.59 -8.83 -5.68
C SER A 46 7.67 -9.37 -4.57
N THR A 47 8.24 -10.14 -3.65
CA THR A 47 7.54 -10.71 -2.50
C THR A 47 8.07 -10.11 -1.20
N PHE A 48 7.17 -9.67 -0.32
CA PHE A 48 7.48 -9.17 1.01
C PHE A 48 6.81 -10.07 2.03
N LYS A 49 7.60 -10.60 2.97
CA LYS A 49 7.12 -11.48 4.04
C LYS A 49 7.55 -10.92 5.38
N SER A 50 6.58 -10.57 6.21
CA SER A 50 6.81 -9.97 7.53
C SER A 50 7.61 -8.66 7.51
N SER A 51 7.71 -7.99 6.35
CA SER A 51 8.35 -6.67 6.26
C SER A 51 7.54 -5.63 7.02
N ARG A 52 8.22 -4.66 7.61
CA ARG A 52 7.58 -3.57 8.38
C ARG A 52 7.99 -2.22 7.81
N PHE A 53 7.01 -1.44 7.41
CA PHE A 53 7.18 -0.07 6.97
C PHE A 53 6.53 0.85 8.01
N GLY A 54 7.32 1.75 8.59
CA GLY A 54 6.89 2.67 9.63
C GLY A 54 7.33 4.08 9.31
N THR A 55 6.41 5.05 9.37
CA THR A 55 6.72 6.47 9.06
C THR A 55 7.47 6.63 7.73
N THR A 56 7.16 5.79 6.74
CA THR A 56 7.83 5.72 5.44
C THR A 56 6.95 6.38 4.38
N SER A 57 7.56 7.16 3.50
CA SER A 57 6.90 7.76 2.33
C SER A 57 6.97 6.81 1.14
N PHE A 58 5.83 6.63 0.48
CA PHE A 58 5.61 5.94 -0.80
C PHE A 58 4.82 6.84 -1.75
N VAL A 59 4.97 8.16 -1.59
CA VAL A 59 4.26 9.13 -2.40
C VAL A 59 4.60 8.91 -3.88
N ASP A 60 3.58 8.77 -4.71
CA ASP A 60 3.72 8.49 -6.16
C ASP A 60 4.47 7.18 -6.49
N ALA A 61 4.61 6.24 -5.53
CA ALA A 61 5.22 4.93 -5.79
C ALA A 61 4.34 4.06 -6.71
N VAL A 62 4.95 3.06 -7.33
CA VAL A 62 4.26 2.11 -8.23
C VAL A 62 4.56 0.67 -7.85
N TRP A 63 3.54 -0.09 -7.49
CA TRP A 63 3.67 -1.51 -7.16
C TRP A 63 2.87 -2.37 -8.15
N THR A 64 3.55 -3.32 -8.78
CA THR A 64 2.96 -4.17 -9.83
C THR A 64 3.25 -5.63 -9.55
N ALA A 65 2.22 -6.48 -9.56
CA ALA A 65 2.34 -7.93 -9.39
C ALA A 65 3.09 -8.37 -8.10
N CYS A 66 3.07 -7.54 -7.06
CA CYS A 66 3.73 -7.84 -5.79
C CYS A 66 2.87 -8.69 -4.86
N ARG A 67 3.52 -9.43 -3.98
CA ARG A 67 2.87 -10.20 -2.91
C ARG A 67 3.37 -9.74 -1.54
N PHE A 68 2.46 -9.39 -0.66
CA PHE A 68 2.73 -9.01 0.72
C PHE A 68 2.04 -10.00 1.66
N THR A 69 2.81 -10.65 2.52
CA THR A 69 2.28 -11.60 3.51
C THR A 69 2.74 -11.20 4.91
N GLY A 70 1.79 -10.97 5.82
CA GLY A 70 2.09 -10.61 7.21
C GLY A 70 2.86 -9.29 7.38
N CYS A 71 2.79 -8.39 6.39
CA CYS A 71 3.51 -7.12 6.42
C CYS A 71 2.73 -6.06 7.21
N SER A 72 3.44 -5.05 7.73
CA SER A 72 2.82 -3.89 8.37
C SER A 72 3.21 -2.57 7.70
N PHE A 73 2.23 -1.68 7.55
CA PHE A 73 2.37 -0.32 7.07
C PHE A 73 1.78 0.62 8.10
N SER A 74 2.64 1.24 8.92
CA SER A 74 2.23 2.09 10.04
C SER A 74 2.63 3.52 9.80
N ARG A 75 1.69 4.45 9.88
CA ARG A 75 1.93 5.89 9.69
C ARG A 75 2.66 6.21 8.39
N CYS A 76 2.39 5.44 7.33
CA CYS A 76 3.01 5.64 6.04
C CYS A 76 2.25 6.71 5.25
N ASP A 77 2.98 7.49 4.46
CA ASP A 77 2.40 8.36 3.47
C ASP A 77 2.43 7.65 2.12
N MET A 78 1.27 7.20 1.64
CA MET A 78 1.10 6.46 0.40
C MET A 78 0.18 7.23 -0.56
N GLN A 79 0.19 8.56 -0.47
CA GLN A 79 -0.60 9.41 -1.37
C GLN A 79 -0.21 9.18 -2.83
N ARG A 80 -1.21 9.13 -3.72
CA ARG A 80 -1.05 8.94 -5.17
C ARG A 80 -0.31 7.66 -5.57
N ILE A 81 -0.15 6.70 -4.66
CA ILE A 81 0.42 5.40 -4.98
C ILE A 81 -0.44 4.70 -6.04
N LYS A 82 0.22 4.00 -6.96
CA LYS A 82 -0.42 3.15 -7.96
C LYS A 82 -0.10 1.69 -7.68
N VAL A 83 -1.13 0.88 -7.50
CA VAL A 83 -1.00 -0.54 -7.16
C VAL A 83 -1.79 -1.36 -8.17
N ASN A 84 -1.11 -2.27 -8.87
CA ASN A 84 -1.70 -3.09 -9.92
C ASN A 84 -1.37 -4.57 -9.73
N GLY A 85 -2.38 -5.44 -9.74
CA GLY A 85 -2.19 -6.89 -9.70
C GLY A 85 -1.55 -7.41 -8.40
N CYS A 86 -1.60 -6.63 -7.32
CA CYS A 86 -0.94 -6.97 -6.06
C CYS A 86 -1.85 -7.76 -5.12
N SER A 87 -1.23 -8.59 -4.27
CA SER A 87 -1.92 -9.34 -3.22
C SER A 87 -1.37 -9.01 -1.83
N PHE A 88 -2.27 -8.83 -0.87
CA PHE A 88 -1.97 -8.57 0.54
C PHE A 88 -2.68 -9.62 1.38
N VAL A 89 -1.94 -10.43 2.13
CA VAL A 89 -2.49 -11.52 2.96
C VAL A 89 -2.05 -11.34 4.40
N GLY A 90 -3.01 -11.23 5.32
CA GLY A 90 -2.71 -11.07 6.76
C GLY A 90 -1.94 -9.78 7.07
N CYS A 91 -2.04 -8.75 6.23
CA CYS A 91 -1.30 -7.51 6.40
C CYS A 91 -2.06 -6.52 7.29
N THR A 92 -1.32 -5.60 7.92
CA THR A 92 -1.90 -4.51 8.71
C THR A 92 -1.50 -3.17 8.12
N PHE A 93 -2.48 -2.33 7.84
CA PHE A 93 -2.31 -0.92 7.50
C PHE A 93 -2.89 -0.10 8.64
N ALA A 94 -2.09 0.77 9.24
CA ALA A 94 -2.49 1.55 10.40
C ALA A 94 -2.09 3.02 10.24
N ALA A 95 -3.03 3.93 10.53
CA ALA A 95 -2.79 5.38 10.59
C ALA A 95 -2.09 5.96 9.34
N SER A 96 -2.36 5.39 8.17
CA SER A 96 -1.65 5.71 6.92
C SER A 96 -2.54 6.48 5.94
N GLN A 97 -1.91 7.33 5.12
CA GLN A 97 -2.61 8.18 4.15
C GLN A 97 -2.50 7.55 2.76
N LEU A 98 -3.63 7.26 2.11
CA LEU A 98 -3.72 6.69 0.76
C LEU A 98 -4.59 7.58 -0.15
N ARG A 99 -4.59 8.89 0.11
CA ARG A 99 -5.34 9.88 -0.66
C ARG A 99 -4.93 9.86 -2.13
N ALA A 100 -5.92 9.97 -3.01
CA ALA A 100 -5.75 9.95 -4.47
C ALA A 100 -4.99 8.71 -4.99
N SER A 101 -5.06 7.59 -4.27
CA SER A 101 -4.42 6.34 -4.67
C SER A 101 -5.19 5.64 -5.78
N ILE A 102 -4.50 4.79 -6.53
CA ILE A 102 -5.10 3.98 -7.61
C ILE A 102 -4.81 2.52 -7.33
N PHE A 103 -5.87 1.72 -7.18
CA PHE A 103 -5.79 0.27 -7.02
C PHE A 103 -6.50 -0.41 -8.17
N SER A 104 -5.81 -1.38 -8.80
CA SER A 104 -6.36 -2.16 -9.92
C SER A 104 -5.98 -3.62 -9.78
N ASP A 105 -6.94 -4.52 -9.96
CA ASP A 105 -6.70 -5.97 -9.91
C ASP A 105 -6.06 -6.43 -8.59
N CYS A 106 -6.40 -5.77 -7.48
CA CYS A 106 -5.77 -6.00 -6.19
C CYS A 106 -6.65 -6.86 -5.28
N THR A 107 -6.01 -7.70 -4.47
CA THR A 107 -6.70 -8.49 -3.43
C THR A 107 -6.06 -8.28 -2.07
N PHE A 108 -6.88 -7.92 -1.10
CA PHE A 108 -6.58 -7.92 0.32
C PHE A 108 -7.36 -9.07 0.97
N SER A 109 -6.68 -9.95 1.68
CA SER A 109 -7.29 -11.09 2.36
C SER A 109 -6.85 -11.12 3.82
N HIS A 110 -7.81 -11.23 4.74
CA HIS A 110 -7.54 -11.26 6.18
C HIS A 110 -6.70 -10.07 6.68
N CYS A 111 -6.90 -8.88 6.09
CA CYS A 111 -6.15 -7.69 6.42
C CYS A 111 -6.85 -6.83 7.47
N ASN A 112 -6.07 -6.10 8.25
CA ASN A 112 -6.54 -5.08 9.19
C ASN A 112 -6.26 -3.68 8.63
N LEU A 113 -7.30 -2.86 8.51
CA LEU A 113 -7.29 -1.54 7.87
C LEU A 113 -7.76 -0.49 8.89
N ILE A 114 -6.82 0.11 9.61
CA ILE A 114 -7.13 0.91 10.81
C ILE A 114 -6.72 2.37 10.59
N SER A 115 -7.65 3.30 10.80
CA SER A 115 -7.39 4.74 10.70
C SER A 115 -6.77 5.12 9.34
N LEU A 116 -7.39 4.68 8.25
CA LEU A 116 -6.91 4.90 6.89
C LEU A 116 -7.70 6.00 6.18
N ASN A 117 -7.03 6.71 5.28
CA ASN A 117 -7.65 7.69 4.40
C ASN A 117 -7.46 7.29 2.93
N PHE A 118 -8.54 6.95 2.24
CA PHE A 118 -8.61 6.65 0.82
C PHE A 118 -9.37 7.74 0.03
N ASP A 119 -9.49 8.97 0.54
CA ASP A 119 -10.23 10.02 -0.16
C ASP A 119 -9.71 10.23 -1.60
N ALA A 120 -10.62 10.49 -2.52
CA ALA A 120 -10.38 10.68 -3.95
C ALA A 120 -9.63 9.52 -4.63
N SER A 121 -9.69 8.31 -4.07
CA SER A 121 -9.03 7.14 -4.66
C SER A 121 -9.87 6.49 -5.74
N HIS A 122 -9.20 5.76 -6.64
CA HIS A 122 -9.84 5.01 -7.72
C HIS A 122 -9.53 3.51 -7.60
N TRP A 123 -10.57 2.70 -7.48
CA TRP A 123 -10.49 1.25 -7.35
C TRP A 123 -11.14 0.56 -8.55
N SER A 124 -10.45 -0.39 -9.17
CA SER A 124 -10.99 -1.22 -10.26
C SER A 124 -10.65 -2.67 -9.99
N ARG A 125 -11.66 -3.54 -9.88
CA ARG A 125 -11.45 -4.99 -9.60
C ARG A 125 -10.65 -5.19 -8.31
N VAL A 126 -11.08 -4.54 -7.24
CA VAL A 126 -10.43 -4.61 -5.92
C VAL A 126 -11.24 -5.52 -5.00
N LYS A 127 -10.57 -6.47 -4.37
CA LYS A 127 -11.18 -7.39 -3.41
C LYS A 127 -10.64 -7.15 -2.01
N LEU A 128 -11.54 -6.97 -1.06
CA LEU A 128 -11.30 -6.86 0.37
C LEU A 128 -12.04 -8.03 1.02
N LEU A 129 -11.35 -9.17 1.14
CA LEU A 129 -11.93 -10.45 1.55
C LEU A 129 -11.59 -10.74 3.01
N ASP A 130 -12.60 -11.03 3.82
CA ASP A 130 -12.44 -11.36 5.24
C ASP A 130 -11.56 -10.36 6.02
N CYS A 131 -11.63 -9.08 5.63
CA CYS A 131 -10.86 -7.99 6.22
C CYS A 131 -11.63 -7.31 7.35
N ARG A 132 -10.90 -6.65 8.24
CA ARG A 132 -11.47 -5.73 9.24
C ARG A 132 -11.02 -4.30 8.95
N GLY A 133 -11.97 -3.40 8.81
CA GLY A 133 -11.70 -1.96 8.77
C GLY A 133 -12.25 -1.24 9.99
N GLN A 134 -11.52 -0.24 10.48
CA GLN A 134 -11.95 0.65 11.55
C GLN A 134 -11.47 2.07 11.25
N GLN A 135 -12.35 3.07 11.38
CA GLN A 135 -12.02 4.48 11.14
C GLN A 135 -11.42 4.70 9.73
N VAL A 136 -12.14 4.27 8.71
CA VAL A 136 -11.68 4.41 7.32
C VAL A 136 -12.47 5.55 6.65
N SER A 137 -11.74 6.53 6.14
CA SER A 137 -12.31 7.59 5.30
C SER A 137 -12.05 7.30 3.82
N ALA A 138 -13.02 7.56 2.97
CA ALA A 138 -12.99 7.31 1.54
C ALA A 138 -13.94 8.26 0.82
N ALA A 139 -13.87 9.55 1.16
CA ALA A 139 -14.67 10.59 0.50
C ALA A 139 -14.31 10.67 -0.99
N ASP A 140 -15.30 10.84 -1.86
CA ASP A 140 -15.15 10.94 -3.31
C ASP A 140 -14.45 9.73 -3.97
N LEU A 141 -14.39 8.58 -3.28
CA LEU A 141 -13.81 7.36 -3.82
C LEU A 141 -14.68 6.83 -4.98
N VAL A 142 -14.05 6.46 -6.09
CA VAL A 142 -14.71 5.77 -7.21
C VAL A 142 -14.20 4.33 -7.28
N GLY A 143 -15.11 3.37 -7.19
CA GLY A 143 -14.83 1.94 -7.22
C GLY A 143 -15.68 1.24 -8.29
N GLU A 144 -15.04 0.44 -9.12
CA GLU A 144 -15.68 -0.46 -10.09
C GLU A 144 -15.29 -1.91 -9.74
N GLN A 145 -16.27 -2.81 -9.71
CA GLN A 145 -16.10 -4.23 -9.37
C GLN A 145 -15.35 -4.43 -8.05
N VAL A 146 -15.81 -3.73 -7.00
CA VAL A 146 -15.25 -3.85 -5.66
C VAL A 146 -16.01 -4.89 -4.85
N ASP A 147 -15.27 -5.83 -4.27
CA ASP A 147 -15.79 -6.95 -3.49
C ASP A 147 -15.38 -6.80 -2.01
N PHE A 148 -16.35 -6.86 -1.10
CA PHE A 148 -16.15 -6.80 0.35
C PHE A 148 -16.54 -8.10 1.06
N THR A 149 -16.61 -9.23 0.35
CA THR A 149 -17.09 -10.51 0.90
C THR A 149 -16.38 -10.89 2.19
N GLY A 150 -17.17 -11.21 3.22
CA GLY A 150 -16.67 -11.61 4.55
C GLY A 150 -16.06 -10.47 5.38
N SER A 151 -15.93 -9.26 4.82
CA SER A 151 -15.30 -8.14 5.51
C SER A 151 -16.26 -7.39 6.43
N ARG A 152 -15.70 -6.81 7.49
CA ARG A 152 -16.43 -6.00 8.47
C ARG A 152 -15.75 -4.65 8.60
N PHE A 153 -16.54 -3.58 8.57
CA PHE A 153 -16.03 -2.23 8.66
C PHE A 153 -16.83 -1.41 9.68
N GLU A 154 -16.11 -0.79 10.59
CA GLU A 154 -16.63 0.07 11.66
C GLU A 154 -16.17 1.51 11.42
N ASP A 155 -17.04 2.50 11.66
CA ASP A 155 -16.74 3.93 11.50
C ASP A 155 -16.20 4.32 10.11
N MET A 156 -16.90 3.90 9.05
CA MET A 156 -16.56 4.29 7.69
C MET A 156 -17.25 5.58 7.25
N GLN A 157 -16.49 6.43 6.56
CA GLN A 157 -16.98 7.64 5.92
C GLN A 157 -16.82 7.54 4.40
N PHE A 158 -17.95 7.43 3.70
CA PHE A 158 -18.02 7.31 2.23
C PHE A 158 -18.73 8.50 1.58
N THR A 159 -18.48 9.72 2.08
CA THR A 159 -19.11 10.92 1.54
C THR A 159 -18.87 11.01 0.03
N ASN A 160 -19.94 11.03 -0.77
CA ASN A 160 -19.90 11.04 -2.25
C ASN A 160 -19.16 9.86 -2.92
N ALA A 161 -18.88 8.78 -2.20
CA ALA A 161 -18.24 7.62 -2.80
C ALA A 161 -19.22 6.88 -3.73
N ARG A 162 -18.68 6.35 -4.84
CA ARG A 162 -19.40 5.56 -5.84
C ARG A 162 -18.70 4.23 -5.95
N ILE A 163 -19.28 3.13 -5.48
CA ILE A 163 -18.60 1.83 -5.43
C ILE A 163 -19.46 0.70 -6.02
N ASN A 164 -18.78 -0.12 -6.83
CA ASN A 164 -19.13 -1.37 -7.55
C ASN A 164 -19.55 -1.23 -9.02
#